data_AF-A0A1V4IAM0-F1
#
_entry.id   AF-A0A1V4IAM0-F1
#
_cell.length_a   1.000
_cell.length_b   1.000
_cell.length_c   1.000
_cell.angle_alpha   90.00
_cell.angle_beta   90.00
_cell.angle_gamma   90.00
#
_symmetry.space_group_name_H-M   'P 1'
#
loop_
_entity.id
_entity.type
_entity.pdbx_description
1 polymer ?
#
loop_
_entity_poly.entity_id
_entity_poly.type
_entity_poly.pdbx_seq_one_letter_code
_entity_poly.pdbx_strand_id
1 'polypeptide(L)' 'MNNKYVIIRSDTKSISEAMTKSEAISKIKEYDKEGISAYIVSQDEGDRIKKSNFNIPKWD' A
#
# COMPACT_ATOMS: atom_id res chain seq x y z
N MET A 1 4.88 -19.75 -2.72
CA MET A 1 3.97 -18.76 -2.09
C MET A 1 3.76 -17.61 -3.06
N ASN A 2 2.55 -17.43 -3.59
CA ASN A 2 2.18 -16.31 -4.46
C ASN A 2 1.81 -15.09 -3.61
N ASN A 3 2.80 -14.51 -2.95
CA ASN A 3 2.57 -13.30 -2.14
C ASN A 3 2.35 -12.13 -3.09
N LYS A 4 1.16 -11.53 -3.02
CA LYS A 4 0.82 -10.28 -3.71
C LYS A 4 0.99 -9.10 -2.78
N TYR A 5 1.29 -7.96 -3.38
CA TYR A 5 1.57 -6.70 -2.70
C TYR A 5 0.74 -5.58 -3.28
N VAL A 6 0.46 -4.56 -2.47
CA VAL A 6 -0.18 -3.33 -2.91
C VAL A 6 0.66 -2.13 -2.48
N ILE A 7 0.46 -1.01 -3.16
CA ILE A 7 1.10 0.26 -2.81
C ILE A 7 0.04 1.19 -2.24
N ILE A 8 0.38 1.86 -1.14
CA ILE A 8 -0.44 2.89 -0.52
C ILE A 8 0.25 4.23 -0.70
N ARG A 9 -0.42 5.16 -1.35
CA ARG A 9 0.07 6.53 -1.54
C ARG A 9 -0.20 7.39 -0.32
N SER A 10 0.78 8.18 0.10
CA SER A 10 0.64 9.04 1.28
C SER A 10 -0.25 10.26 1.04
N ASP A 11 -0.29 10.77 -0.20
CA ASP A 11 -1.00 11.99 -0.59
C ASP A 11 -2.50 11.77 -0.78
N THR A 12 -2.89 10.73 -1.52
CA THR A 12 -4.29 10.42 -1.82
C THR A 12 -4.87 9.33 -0.93
N LYS A 13 -4.02 8.64 -0.14
CA LYS A 13 -4.37 7.40 0.58
C LYS A 13 -4.91 6.29 -0.34
N SER A 14 -4.71 6.41 -1.65
CA SER A 14 -5.18 5.41 -2.60
C SER A 14 -4.38 4.13 -2.50
N ILE A 15 -5.05 3.00 -2.65
CA ILE A 15 -4.44 1.67 -2.61
C ILE A 15 -4.49 1.09 -4.03
N SER A 16 -3.33 0.66 -4.54
CA SER A 16 -3.22 0.07 -5.87
C SER A 16 -3.90 -1.30 -5.98
N GLU A 17 -3.99 -1.81 -7.20
CA GLU A 17 -4.25 -3.23 -7.43
C GLU A 17 -3.11 -4.10 -6.89
N ALA A 18 -3.42 -5.37 -6.64
CA ALA A 18 -2.48 -6.35 -6.12
C ALA A 18 -1.53 -6.84 -7.22
N MET A 19 -0.23 -6.75 -6.97
CA MET A 19 0.83 -7.05 -7.93
C MET A 19 1.94 -7.90 -7.32
N THR A 20 2.87 -8.37 -8.14
CA THR A 20 4.06 -9.07 -7.67
C THR A 20 5.02 -8.14 -6.93
N LYS A 21 5.95 -8.70 -6.17
CA LYS A 21 6.98 -7.91 -5.47
C LYS A 21 7.80 -7.04 -6.44
N SER A 22 8.15 -7.58 -7.61
CA SER A 22 8.96 -6.86 -8.61
C SER A 22 8.20 -5.67 -9.17
N GLU A 23 6.92 -5.85 -9.52
CA GLU A 23 6.06 -4.77 -10.01
C GLU A 23 5.88 -3.68 -8.94
N ALA A 24 5.69 -4.06 -7.68
CA ALA A 24 5.58 -3.11 -6.58
C ALA A 24 6.85 -2.27 -6.40
N ILE A 25 8.03 -2.90 -6.49
CA ILE A 25 9.32 -2.19 -6.41
C ILE A 25 9.53 -1.27 -7.62
N SER A 26 9.13 -1.67 -8.82
CA SER A 26 9.22 -0.79 -9.99
C SER A 26 8.32 0.43 -9.82
N LYS A 27 7.07 0.21 -9.41
CA LYS A 27 6.07 1.27 -9.29
C LYS A 27 6.36 2.24 -8.14
N ILE A 28 6.91 1.77 -7.02
CA ILE A 28 7.31 2.67 -5.93
C ILE A 28 8.44 3.62 -6.35
N LYS A 29 9.35 3.16 -7.21
CA LYS A 29 10.42 3.99 -7.77
C LYS A 29 9.89 5.03 -8.77
N GLU A 30 8.83 4.70 -9.51
CA GLU A 30 8.13 5.67 -10.36
C GLU A 30 7.52 6.78 -9.52
N TYR A 31 6.80 6.43 -8.45
CA TYR A 31 6.24 7.41 -7.52
C TYR A 31 7.30 8.29 -6.85
N ASP A 32 8.43 7.72 -6.43
CA ASP A 32 9.54 8.48 -5.86
C ASP A 32 10.08 9.54 -6.85
N LYS A 33 10.22 9.19 -8.13
CA LYS A 33 10.61 10.14 -9.20
C LYS A 33 9.58 11.25 -9.42
N GLU A 34 8.30 10.95 -9.19
CA GLU A 34 7.19 11.91 -9.25
C GLU A 34 7.05 12.74 -7.95
N GLY A 35 7.90 12.51 -6.94
CA GLY A 35 7.83 13.18 -5.64
C GLY A 35 6.69 12.68 -4.76
N ILE A 36 6.08 11.54 -5.10
CA ILE A 36 4.96 10.95 -4.38
C ILE A 36 5.50 9.97 -3.33
N SER A 37 5.33 10.33 -2.06
CA SER A 37 5.59 9.40 -0.95
C SER A 37 4.55 8.27 -0.97
N ALA A 38 5.02 7.03 -0.94
CA ALA A 38 4.18 5.84 -0.90
C ALA A 38 4.93 4.70 -0.19
N TYR A 39 4.21 3.63 0.19
CA TYR A 39 4.81 2.43 0.80
C TYR A 39 4.15 1.14 0.32
N ILE A 40 4.90 0.05 0.37
CA ILE A 40 4.46 -1.29 -0.06
C ILE A 40 4.01 -2.09 1.15
N VAL A 41 2.88 -2.78 1.05
CA VAL A 41 2.39 -3.74 2.05
C VAL A 41 1.92 -5.04 1.36
N SER A 42 1.72 -6.10 2.14
CA SER A 42 1.06 -7.32 1.61
C SER A 42 -0.38 -7.02 1.22
N GLN A 43 -0.95 -7.81 0.30
CA GLN A 43 -2.36 -7.67 -0.07
C GLN A 43 -3.28 -7.76 1.15
N ASP A 44 -3.04 -8.71 2.05
CA ASP A 44 -3.85 -8.91 3.27
C ASP A 44 -3.86 -7.65 4.15
N GLU A 45 -2.70 -6.99 4.29
CA GLU A 45 -2.60 -5.74 5.03
C GLU A 45 -3.34 -4.59 4.32
N GLY A 46 -3.21 -4.51 2.99
CA GLY A 46 -3.96 -3.56 2.18
C GLY A 46 -5.48 -3.71 2.34
N ASP A 47 -5.97 -4.95 2.35
CA ASP A 47 -7.38 -5.26 2.55
C ASP A 47 -7.85 -4.96 3.99
N ARG A 48 -6.98 -5.15 5.00
CA ARG A 48 -7.24 -4.72 6.38
C ARG A 48 -7.40 -3.21 6.48
N ILE A 49 -6.53 -2.45 5.81
CA ILE A 49 -6.57 -0.98 5.80
C ILE A 49 -7.84 -0.46 5.09
N LYS A 50 -8.27 -1.11 3.99
CA LYS A 50 -9.53 -0.74 3.30
C LYS A 50 -10.78 -0.91 4.17
N LYS A 51 -10.81 -1.98 4.97
CA LYS A 51 -12.01 -2.41 5.72
C LYS A 51 -12.11 -1.80 7.12
N SER A 52 -11.07 -1.15 7.61
CA SER A 52 -10.97 -0.80 9.02
C SER A 52 -10.51 0.63 9.23
N ASN A 53 -11.10 1.29 10.22
CA ASN A 53 -10.52 2.46 10.89
C ASN A 53 -9.34 2.04 11.79
N PHE A 54 -8.47 1.13 11.30
CA PHE A 54 -7.38 0.52 12.05
C PHE A 54 -6.43 1.57 12.67
N ASN A 55 -6.36 2.73 12.03
CA ASN A 55 -5.52 3.85 12.44
C ASN A 55 -6.16 4.78 13.49
N ILE A 56 -7.36 4.46 13.98
CA ILE A 56 -8.00 5.20 15.07
C ILE A 56 -7.75 4.41 16.36
N PRO A 57 -6.90 4.91 17.28
CA PRO A 57 -6.72 4.31 18.58
C PRO A 57 -8.07 4.22 19.29
N LYS A 58 -8.41 3.04 19.81
CA LYS A 58 -9.52 2.86 20.73
C LYS A 58 -8.95 2.71 22.13
N TRP A 59 -9.36 3.59 23.02
CA TRP A 59 -9.04 3.54 24.44
C TRP A 59 -10.35 3.19 25.15
N ASP A 60 -10.71 1.91 25.13
CA ASP A 60 -11.73 1.39 26.04
C ASP A 60 -11.15 1.31 27.47
#